data_AF-A0A7K0YB41-F1
#
_entry.id   AF-A0A7K0YB41-F1
#
_cell.length_a   1.000
_cell.length_b   1.000
_cell.length_c   1.000
_cell.angle_alpha   90.00
_cell.angle_beta   90.00
_cell.angle_gamma   90.00
#
_symmetry.space_group_name_H-M   'P 1'
#
loop_
_entity.id
_entity.type
_entity.pdbx_description
1 polymer ?
#
loop_
_entity_poly.entity_id
_entity_poly.type
_entity_poly.pdbx_seq_one_letter_code
_entity_poly.pdbx_strand_id
1 'polypeptide(L)'
;MKKLDDVRKAIALPLIGEVWGWLFFVLAILANQIQNNLSYGTQYPTYQAAEIVHVGTYLFLIAIAGFSVSAIWSQSLAIKARTTLGEEHSLARAAQRFATLAVVVALAFGALFAIGNFMGAFGYSSSNAQNALVRILDVYLPILLATAMVVFVILKAFVFRQGEHQDGEKDKRGLTETQKALGLGYAMPIIATAVAIIFGLIVYDVTKTTLQVWVWVLIQVIVVGGVIQGTRFAAKAKQGVVRPSRERRVLAAGAAGLNFVLSIVFGAVVSIMAFTFGGAAVDKLMRYPEYDSEGKLIGSDQVTLAPINITWAVNELLPALVLLGLAVVGIYWTIVSRNTEAMHGAKPGHNTETSNA
;
A
#
# COMPACT_ATOMS: atom_id res chain seq x y z
N MET A 1 28.47 9.13 13.99
CA MET A 1 27.25 8.45 14.49
C MET A 1 25.96 8.82 13.73
N LYS A 2 25.77 10.05 13.21
CA LYS A 2 24.57 10.46 12.41
C LYS A 2 24.24 9.59 11.18
N LYS A 3 25.21 8.88 10.57
CA LYS A 3 24.97 8.12 9.31
C LYS A 3 24.25 6.77 9.51
N LEU A 4 24.47 6.12 10.67
CA LEU A 4 23.74 4.91 11.05
C LEU A 4 22.27 5.23 11.42
N ASP A 5 22.02 6.47 11.85
CA ASP A 5 20.69 6.98 12.19
C ASP A 5 19.79 7.05 10.94
N ASP A 6 20.30 7.54 9.81
CA ASP A 6 19.55 7.59 8.54
C ASP A 6 19.10 6.19 8.07
N VAL A 7 19.94 5.17 8.22
CA VAL A 7 19.57 3.78 7.84
C VAL A 7 18.46 3.24 8.73
N ARG A 8 18.55 3.47 10.05
CA ARG A 8 17.53 3.01 11.02
C ARG A 8 16.20 3.72 10.80
N LYS A 9 16.22 5.03 10.56
CA LYS A 9 15.04 5.82 10.16
C LYS A 9 14.43 5.29 8.87
N ALA A 10 15.25 4.94 7.87
CA ALA A 10 14.74 4.38 6.63
C ALA A 10 14.00 3.06 6.84
N ILE A 11 14.42 2.23 7.80
CA ILE A 11 13.71 0.99 8.17
C ILE A 11 12.45 1.30 8.99
N ALA A 12 12.49 2.29 9.88
CA ALA A 12 11.35 2.63 10.73
C ALA A 12 10.19 3.29 9.96
N LEU A 13 10.48 4.10 8.94
CA LEU A 13 9.47 4.89 8.23
C LEU A 13 8.32 4.06 7.61
N PRO A 14 8.55 2.96 6.87
CA PRO A 14 7.46 2.14 6.36
C PRO A 14 6.59 1.53 7.46
N LEU A 15 7.21 1.16 8.59
CA LEU A 15 6.51 0.59 9.75
C LEU A 15 5.65 1.64 10.46
N ILE A 16 6.12 2.88 10.56
CA ILE A 16 5.29 4.00 11.03
C ILE A 16 4.11 4.23 10.07
N GLY A 17 4.36 4.12 8.76
CA GLY A 17 3.31 4.17 7.75
C GLY A 17 2.30 3.04 7.89
N GLU A 18 2.72 1.85 8.30
CA GLU A 18 1.84 0.71 8.54
C GLU A 18 0.91 1.00 9.72
N VAL A 19 1.44 1.56 10.81
CA VAL A 19 0.62 1.99 11.95
C VAL A 19 -0.37 3.08 11.57
N TRP A 20 0.07 4.05 10.76
CA TRP A 20 -0.83 5.05 10.17
C TRP A 20 -1.92 4.41 9.32
N GLY A 21 -1.53 3.50 8.44
CA GLY A 21 -2.45 2.77 7.57
C GLY A 21 -3.49 2.00 8.37
N TRP A 22 -3.07 1.30 9.42
CA TRP A 22 -3.96 0.57 10.31
C TRP A 22 -4.96 1.49 11.01
N LEU A 23 -4.51 2.63 11.54
CA LEU A 23 -5.37 3.57 12.24
C LEU A 23 -6.48 4.10 11.33
N PHE A 24 -6.13 4.56 10.12
CA PHE A 24 -7.11 5.07 9.17
C PHE A 24 -7.97 3.96 8.56
N PHE A 25 -7.46 2.74 8.44
CA PHE A 25 -8.24 1.57 8.03
C PHE A 25 -9.35 1.26 9.05
N VAL A 26 -9.03 1.20 10.35
CA VAL A 26 -10.03 0.95 11.40
C VAL A 26 -11.04 2.10 11.47
N LEU A 27 -10.58 3.35 11.37
CA LEU A 27 -11.46 4.52 11.33
C LEU A 27 -12.38 4.51 10.09
N ALA A 28 -11.89 4.05 8.94
CA ALA A 28 -12.68 3.94 7.72
C ALA A 28 -13.83 2.94 7.89
N ILE A 29 -13.54 1.76 8.45
CA ILE A 29 -14.56 0.76 8.75
C ILE A 29 -15.57 1.33 9.75
N LEU A 30 -15.11 1.98 10.81
CA LEU A 30 -16.00 2.59 11.81
C LEU A 30 -16.90 3.66 11.20
N ALA A 31 -16.34 4.55 10.36
CA ALA A 31 -17.11 5.56 9.66
C ALA A 31 -18.19 4.95 8.77
N ASN A 32 -17.85 3.89 8.02
CA ASN A 32 -18.82 3.14 7.24
C ASN A 32 -19.93 2.53 8.11
N GLN A 33 -19.60 1.94 9.26
CA GLN A 33 -20.60 1.36 10.15
C GLN A 33 -21.53 2.42 10.77
N ILE A 34 -21.01 3.60 11.11
CA ILE A 34 -21.83 4.73 11.58
C ILE A 34 -22.79 5.20 10.48
N GLN A 35 -22.28 5.37 9.25
CA GLN A 35 -23.09 5.80 8.11
C GLN A 35 -24.16 4.75 7.71
N ASN A 36 -23.82 3.48 7.78
CA ASN A 36 -24.75 2.38 7.57
C ASN A 36 -25.85 2.35 8.63
N ASN A 37 -25.50 2.57 9.90
CA ASN A 37 -26.48 2.62 10.99
C ASN A 37 -27.51 3.75 10.80
N LEU A 38 -27.07 4.92 10.32
CA LEU A 38 -27.98 6.02 9.97
C LEU A 38 -28.96 5.67 8.84
N SER A 39 -28.58 4.77 7.94
CA SER A 39 -29.37 4.40 6.76
C SER A 39 -30.31 3.22 7.01
N TYR A 40 -29.93 2.27 7.87
CA TYR A 40 -30.66 1.02 8.12
C TYR A 40 -31.23 0.90 9.55
N GLY A 41 -30.93 1.85 10.44
CA GLY A 41 -31.36 1.85 11.84
C GLY A 41 -32.75 2.42 12.09
N THR A 42 -33.68 2.31 11.12
CA THR A 42 -35.08 2.75 11.28
C THR A 42 -36.05 1.60 11.01
N GLN A 43 -37.11 1.50 11.82
CA GLN A 43 -38.10 0.40 11.85
C GLN A 43 -38.78 0.09 10.50
N TYR A 44 -38.81 1.08 9.61
CA TYR A 44 -39.22 0.95 8.23
C TYR A 44 -38.16 1.65 7.39
N PRO A 45 -37.19 0.94 6.78
CA PRO A 45 -36.32 1.59 5.83
C PRO A 45 -37.22 2.18 4.74
N THR A 46 -37.27 3.51 4.62
CA THR A 46 -37.78 4.12 3.41
C THR A 46 -37.05 3.46 2.25
N TYR A 47 -37.79 2.92 1.27
CA TYR A 47 -37.29 2.08 0.17
C TYR A 47 -36.15 2.69 -0.67
N GLN A 48 -35.74 3.92 -0.37
CA GLN A 48 -34.54 4.54 -0.90
C GLN A 48 -33.54 4.74 0.23
N ALA A 49 -32.48 3.92 0.24
CA ALA A 49 -31.32 4.15 1.09
C ALA A 49 -30.80 5.58 0.85
N ALA A 50 -30.41 6.29 1.90
CA ALA A 50 -29.93 7.64 1.79
C ALA A 50 -28.70 7.70 0.85
N GLU A 51 -28.77 8.56 -0.17
CA GLU A 51 -27.63 8.80 -1.06
C GLU A 51 -26.59 9.64 -0.35
N ILE A 52 -25.65 8.99 0.32
CA ILE A 52 -24.60 9.62 1.10
C ILE A 52 -23.23 9.35 0.48
N VAL A 53 -22.33 10.32 0.63
CA VAL A 53 -20.92 10.14 0.31
C VAL A 53 -20.27 9.35 1.45
N HIS A 54 -19.66 8.22 1.15
CA HIS A 54 -19.03 7.35 2.14
C HIS A 54 -17.69 7.94 2.57
N VAL A 55 -17.64 8.45 3.80
CA VAL A 55 -16.44 9.04 4.39
C VAL A 55 -15.34 7.99 4.56
N GLY A 56 -15.73 6.73 4.83
CA GLY A 56 -14.78 5.62 4.92
C GLY A 56 -13.97 5.40 3.65
N THR A 57 -14.53 5.64 2.46
CA THR A 57 -13.80 5.57 1.18
C THR A 57 -12.59 6.51 1.17
N TYR A 58 -12.75 7.73 1.68
CA TYR A 58 -11.68 8.71 1.78
C TYR A 58 -10.68 8.39 2.89
N LEU A 59 -11.15 7.84 4.01
CA LEU A 59 -10.26 7.40 5.10
C LEU A 59 -9.37 6.23 4.67
N PHE A 60 -9.89 5.28 3.89
CA PHE A 60 -9.06 4.24 3.25
C PHE A 60 -8.02 4.86 2.32
N LEU A 61 -8.40 5.86 1.51
CA LEU A 61 -7.44 6.55 0.65
C LEU A 61 -6.35 7.27 1.47
N ILE A 62 -6.70 7.91 2.59
CA ILE A 62 -5.74 8.55 3.51
C ILE A 62 -4.80 7.51 4.16
N ALA A 63 -5.32 6.33 4.50
CA ALA A 63 -4.51 5.21 4.99
C ALA A 63 -3.41 4.85 3.99
N ILE A 64 -3.81 4.64 2.72
CA ILE A 64 -2.89 4.26 1.63
C ILE A 64 -1.92 5.40 1.31
N ALA A 65 -2.40 6.65 1.30
CA ALA A 65 -1.58 7.82 1.02
C ALA A 65 -0.48 8.01 2.07
N GLY A 66 -0.81 7.89 3.36
CA GLY A 66 0.18 8.00 4.43
C GLY A 66 1.24 6.90 4.37
N PHE A 67 0.83 5.65 4.13
CA PHE A 67 1.78 4.55 3.90
C PHE A 67 2.66 4.78 2.66
N SER A 68 2.07 5.30 1.57
CA SER A 68 2.80 5.60 0.33
C SER A 68 3.87 6.69 0.54
N VAL A 69 3.52 7.76 1.26
CA VAL A 69 4.45 8.85 1.58
C VAL A 69 5.59 8.35 2.46
N SER A 70 5.30 7.55 3.49
CA SER A 70 6.34 7.00 4.36
C SER A 70 7.27 6.04 3.60
N ALA A 71 6.74 5.24 2.68
CA ALA A 71 7.52 4.34 1.83
C ALA A 71 8.46 5.09 0.86
N ILE A 72 7.98 6.16 0.22
CA ILE A 72 8.83 7.01 -0.65
C ILE A 72 9.93 7.69 0.17
N TRP A 73 9.60 8.21 1.35
CA TRP A 73 10.57 8.88 2.20
C TRP A 73 11.62 7.91 2.71
N SER A 74 11.18 6.73 3.15
CA SER A 74 12.04 5.59 3.49
C SER A 74 13.00 5.27 2.35
N GLN A 75 12.51 5.15 1.12
CA GLN A 75 13.33 4.81 -0.04
C GLN A 75 14.35 5.91 -0.33
N SER A 76 13.94 7.18 -0.27
CA SER A 76 14.84 8.32 -0.47
C SER A 76 15.98 8.32 0.55
N LEU A 77 15.67 8.05 1.82
CA LEU A 77 16.65 7.98 2.89
C LEU A 77 17.58 6.76 2.76
N ALA A 78 17.03 5.60 2.39
CA ALA A 78 17.78 4.38 2.16
C ALA A 78 18.79 4.54 1.01
N ILE A 79 18.41 5.22 -0.09
CA ILE A 79 19.32 5.47 -1.21
C ILE A 79 20.44 6.42 -0.79
N LYS A 80 20.11 7.51 -0.09
CA LYS A 80 21.09 8.44 0.47
C LYS A 80 22.08 7.70 1.39
N ALA A 81 21.59 6.81 2.25
CA ALA A 81 22.46 6.01 3.09
C ALA A 81 23.34 5.03 2.28
N ARG A 82 22.79 4.42 1.23
CA ARG A 82 23.51 3.55 0.28
C ARG A 82 24.67 4.25 -0.43
N THR A 83 24.44 5.47 -0.92
CA THR A 83 25.49 6.26 -1.60
C THR A 83 26.60 6.69 -0.64
N THR A 84 26.27 6.94 0.63
CA THR A 84 27.22 7.46 1.63
C THR A 84 28.00 6.38 2.38
N LEU A 85 27.41 5.20 2.58
CA LEU A 85 28.03 4.07 3.30
C LEU A 85 28.71 3.07 2.37
N GLY A 86 28.51 3.18 1.05
CA GLY A 86 29.05 2.28 0.05
C GLY A 86 28.15 1.06 -0.23
N GLU A 87 28.34 0.46 -1.40
CA GLU A 87 27.44 -0.61 -1.90
C GLU A 87 27.53 -1.92 -1.12
N GLU A 88 28.64 -2.15 -0.42
CA GLU A 88 28.89 -3.34 0.36
C GLU A 88 28.30 -3.30 1.77
N HIS A 89 27.86 -2.14 2.25
CA HIS A 89 27.26 -2.03 3.58
C HIS A 89 25.93 -2.81 3.64
N SER A 90 25.91 -3.88 4.45
CA SER A 90 24.83 -4.85 4.55
C SER A 90 23.51 -4.21 5.04
N LEU A 91 23.54 -3.43 6.13
CA LEU A 91 22.35 -2.74 6.65
C LEU A 91 21.73 -1.76 5.65
N ALA A 92 22.54 -0.93 4.97
CA ALA A 92 22.07 0.00 3.95
C ALA A 92 21.45 -0.74 2.75
N ARG A 93 22.01 -1.88 2.36
CA ARG A 93 21.43 -2.76 1.33
C ARG A 93 20.09 -3.35 1.76
N ALA A 94 19.94 -3.77 3.02
CA ALA A 94 18.69 -4.29 3.55
C ALA A 94 17.61 -3.20 3.61
N ALA A 95 17.95 -2.01 4.15
CA ALA A 95 17.05 -0.87 4.21
C ALA A 95 16.54 -0.47 2.81
N GLN A 96 17.41 -0.44 1.81
CA GLN A 96 17.02 -0.13 0.42
C GLN A 96 16.01 -1.13 -0.16
N ARG A 97 16.23 -2.43 0.08
CA ARG A 97 15.32 -3.49 -0.39
C ARG A 97 13.98 -3.41 0.31
N PHE A 98 14.00 -3.22 1.63
CA PHE A 98 12.78 -3.08 2.43
C PHE A 98 11.97 -1.86 2.00
N ALA A 99 12.61 -0.70 1.84
CA ALA A 99 11.96 0.51 1.37
C ALA A 99 11.36 0.34 -0.04
N THR A 100 12.08 -0.32 -0.94
CA THR A 100 11.58 -0.61 -2.29
C THR A 100 10.39 -1.56 -2.27
N LEU A 101 10.42 -2.58 -1.39
CA LEU A 101 9.27 -3.46 -1.18
C LEU A 101 8.06 -2.67 -0.67
N ALA A 102 8.24 -1.80 0.32
CA ALA A 102 7.17 -0.97 0.86
C ALA A 102 6.51 -0.10 -0.21
N VAL A 103 7.30 0.49 -1.12
CA VAL A 103 6.77 1.24 -2.28
C VAL A 103 5.91 0.34 -3.17
N VAL A 104 6.37 -0.88 -3.48
CA VAL A 104 5.59 -1.82 -4.31
C VAL A 104 4.28 -2.22 -3.63
N VAL A 105 4.32 -2.48 -2.32
CA VAL A 105 3.12 -2.78 -1.52
C VAL A 105 2.15 -1.60 -1.52
N ALA A 106 2.65 -0.37 -1.39
CA ALA A 106 1.82 0.84 -1.45
C ALA A 106 1.11 0.99 -2.79
N LEU A 107 1.81 0.72 -3.90
CA LEU A 107 1.24 0.72 -5.24
C LEU A 107 0.16 -0.36 -5.40
N ALA A 108 0.38 -1.56 -4.85
CA ALA A 108 -0.60 -2.63 -4.87
C ALA A 108 -1.87 -2.24 -4.11
N PHE A 109 -1.75 -1.64 -2.92
CA PHE A 109 -2.91 -1.15 -2.17
C PHE A 109 -3.68 -0.06 -2.92
N GLY A 110 -3.00 0.91 -3.53
CA GLY A 110 -3.65 1.94 -4.33
C GLY A 110 -4.41 1.37 -5.54
N ALA A 111 -3.85 0.37 -6.21
CA ALA A 111 -4.50 -0.32 -7.33
C ALA A 111 -5.72 -1.13 -6.88
N LEU A 112 -5.60 -1.92 -5.81
CA LEU A 112 -6.70 -2.70 -5.24
C LEU A 112 -7.85 -1.80 -4.77
N PHE A 113 -7.53 -0.65 -4.16
CA PHE A 113 -8.53 0.33 -3.76
C PHE A 113 -9.30 0.90 -4.96
N ALA A 114 -8.60 1.32 -6.02
CA ALA A 114 -9.25 1.86 -7.22
C ALA A 114 -10.16 0.82 -7.91
N ILE A 115 -9.68 -0.42 -8.03
CA ILE A 115 -10.46 -1.54 -8.58
C ILE A 115 -11.66 -1.85 -7.68
N GLY A 116 -11.47 -1.88 -6.36
CA GLY A 116 -12.55 -2.16 -5.41
C GLY A 116 -13.67 -1.13 -5.48
N ASN A 117 -13.33 0.17 -5.52
CA ASN A 117 -14.32 1.25 -5.71
C ASN A 117 -15.03 1.15 -7.06
N PHE A 118 -14.27 0.86 -8.13
CA PHE A 118 -14.86 0.66 -9.45
C PHE A 118 -15.81 -0.53 -9.49
N MET A 119 -15.41 -1.68 -8.96
CA MET A 119 -16.25 -2.88 -8.90
C MET A 119 -17.51 -2.63 -8.07
N GLY A 120 -17.38 -1.95 -6.93
CA GLY A 120 -18.50 -1.57 -6.07
C GLY A 120 -19.53 -0.66 -6.77
N ALA A 121 -19.12 0.10 -7.78
CA ALA A 121 -20.02 0.96 -8.56
C ALA A 121 -20.90 0.21 -9.57
N PHE A 122 -20.65 -1.09 -9.81
CA PHE A 122 -21.53 -1.95 -10.62
C PHE A 122 -22.39 -2.84 -9.71
N GLY A 123 -23.68 -2.52 -9.56
CA GLY A 123 -24.64 -3.36 -8.84
C GLY A 123 -25.79 -2.57 -8.24
N TYR A 124 -26.77 -3.27 -7.62
CA TYR A 124 -27.92 -2.65 -6.95
C TYR A 124 -27.65 -2.19 -5.50
N SER A 125 -26.50 -2.54 -4.90
CA SER A 125 -26.31 -2.45 -3.45
C SER A 125 -25.24 -1.46 -2.94
N SER A 126 -24.45 -0.82 -3.79
CA SER A 126 -23.53 0.25 -3.36
C SER A 126 -23.39 1.29 -4.46
N SER A 127 -23.86 2.51 -4.17
CA SER A 127 -23.79 3.72 -5.01
C SER A 127 -24.56 3.72 -6.35
N ASN A 128 -25.81 3.27 -6.37
CA ASN A 128 -26.78 3.75 -7.36
C ASN A 128 -27.36 5.12 -6.98
N ALA A 129 -26.51 6.02 -6.48
CA ALA A 129 -26.94 7.37 -6.22
C ALA A 129 -27.44 7.98 -7.55
N GLN A 130 -28.72 8.29 -7.60
CA GLN A 130 -29.35 9.04 -8.69
C GLN A 130 -28.79 10.47 -8.71
N ASN A 131 -28.36 10.98 -7.55
CA ASN A 131 -27.68 12.24 -7.44
C ASN A 131 -26.27 12.16 -8.05
N ALA A 132 -26.09 12.90 -9.15
CA ALA A 132 -24.84 12.99 -9.87
C ALA A 132 -23.67 13.47 -8.99
N LEU A 133 -23.92 14.40 -8.06
CA LEU A 133 -22.88 14.91 -7.16
C LEU A 133 -22.40 13.84 -6.18
N VAL A 134 -23.33 13.09 -5.58
CA VAL A 134 -22.98 11.98 -4.69
C VAL A 134 -22.18 10.94 -5.46
N ARG A 135 -22.58 10.61 -6.69
CA ARG A 135 -21.83 9.67 -7.53
C ARG A 135 -20.42 10.15 -7.89
N ILE A 136 -20.26 11.44 -8.21
CA ILE A 136 -18.95 12.06 -8.44
C ILE A 136 -18.06 11.93 -7.21
N LEU A 137 -18.59 12.24 -6.04
CA LEU A 137 -17.83 12.23 -4.80
C LEU A 137 -17.61 10.82 -4.26
N ASP A 138 -18.51 9.88 -4.45
CA ASP A 138 -18.41 8.55 -3.83
C ASP A 138 -17.58 7.57 -4.68
N VAL A 139 -17.59 7.74 -6.01
CA VAL A 139 -16.96 6.80 -6.95
C VAL A 139 -15.85 7.46 -7.76
N TYR A 140 -16.17 8.49 -8.53
CA TYR A 140 -15.24 9.02 -9.53
C TYR A 140 -14.04 9.72 -8.89
N LEU A 141 -14.28 10.59 -7.90
CA LEU A 141 -13.23 11.36 -7.26
C LEU A 141 -12.22 10.46 -6.51
N PRO A 142 -12.63 9.47 -5.69
CA PRO A 142 -11.70 8.54 -5.07
C PRO A 142 -10.84 7.74 -6.07
N ILE A 143 -11.43 7.27 -7.18
CA ILE A 143 -10.70 6.56 -8.24
C ILE A 143 -9.64 7.47 -8.89
N LEU A 144 -10.01 8.72 -9.20
CA LEU A 144 -9.08 9.69 -9.77
C LEU A 144 -7.93 10.01 -8.80
N LEU A 145 -8.25 10.26 -7.53
CA LEU A 145 -7.24 10.56 -6.51
C LEU A 145 -6.30 9.36 -6.27
N ALA A 146 -6.83 8.15 -6.19
CA ALA A 146 -6.03 6.93 -6.05
C ALA A 146 -5.09 6.73 -7.25
N THR A 147 -5.59 6.93 -8.47
CA THR A 147 -4.77 6.83 -9.69
C THR A 147 -3.67 7.89 -9.68
N ALA A 148 -4.01 9.15 -9.40
CA ALA A 148 -3.06 10.25 -9.35
C ALA A 148 -1.96 9.98 -8.31
N MET A 149 -2.34 9.46 -7.14
CA MET A 149 -1.41 9.01 -6.11
C MET A 149 -0.49 7.89 -6.62
N VAL A 150 -1.02 6.82 -7.22
CA VAL A 150 -0.21 5.70 -7.76
C VAL A 150 0.78 6.19 -8.82
N VAL A 151 0.34 7.05 -9.74
CA VAL A 151 1.22 7.67 -10.75
C VAL A 151 2.30 8.52 -10.08
N PHE A 152 1.93 9.35 -9.11
CA PHE A 152 2.88 10.16 -8.34
C PHE A 152 3.93 9.29 -7.65
N VAL A 153 3.51 8.22 -6.97
CA VAL A 153 4.41 7.30 -6.26
C VAL A 153 5.40 6.66 -7.22
N ILE A 154 4.94 6.16 -8.37
CA ILE A 154 5.80 5.56 -9.39
C ILE A 154 6.82 6.56 -9.93
N LEU A 155 6.37 7.74 -10.33
CA LEU A 155 7.25 8.76 -10.88
C LEU A 155 8.29 9.16 -9.84
N LYS A 156 7.86 9.39 -8.59
CA LYS A 156 8.76 9.81 -7.52
C LYS A 156 9.77 8.72 -7.14
N ALA A 157 9.33 7.47 -7.03
CA ALA A 157 10.14 6.35 -6.56
C ALA A 157 11.09 5.78 -7.62
N PHE A 158 10.67 5.73 -8.89
CA PHE A 158 11.41 5.03 -9.95
C PHE A 158 12.00 5.97 -11.02
N VAL A 159 11.37 7.12 -11.29
CA VAL A 159 11.81 8.03 -12.37
C VAL A 159 12.68 9.15 -11.83
N PHE A 160 12.22 9.82 -10.77
CA PHE A 160 12.91 10.92 -10.11
C PHE A 160 13.79 10.47 -8.94
N ARG A 161 14.25 9.22 -8.99
CA ARG A 161 15.00 8.58 -7.92
C ARG A 161 16.34 9.30 -7.72
N GLN A 162 16.55 9.85 -6.52
CA GLN A 162 17.80 10.54 -6.16
C GLN A 162 18.92 9.51 -5.95
N GLY A 163 20.03 9.60 -6.68
CA GLY A 163 21.25 8.80 -6.43
C GLY A 163 21.76 7.91 -7.58
N GLU A 164 21.08 7.84 -8.72
CA GLU A 164 21.69 7.30 -9.96
C GLU A 164 22.26 8.45 -10.81
N HIS A 165 23.45 8.25 -11.36
CA HIS A 165 24.10 9.16 -12.29
C HIS A 165 23.13 9.53 -13.42
N GLN A 166 22.67 10.78 -13.40
CA GLN A 166 21.78 11.34 -14.43
C GLN A 166 22.65 11.79 -15.60
N ASP A 167 23.22 10.81 -16.30
CA ASP A 167 24.05 11.08 -17.46
C ASP A 167 23.13 11.22 -18.68
N GLY A 168 23.06 12.45 -19.22
CA GLY A 168 22.27 12.77 -20.41
C GLY A 168 21.87 14.24 -20.47
N GLU A 169 21.75 14.76 -21.69
CA GLU A 169 21.27 16.12 -21.94
C GLU A 169 19.82 16.25 -21.45
N LYS A 170 19.57 17.26 -20.61
CA LYS A 170 18.25 17.53 -20.05
C LYS A 170 17.52 18.50 -20.96
N ASP A 171 16.30 18.16 -21.35
CA ASP A 171 15.43 19.07 -22.10
C ASP A 171 14.97 20.25 -21.20
N LYS A 172 14.27 21.25 -21.76
CA LYS A 172 13.70 22.43 -21.10
C LYS A 172 12.86 22.12 -19.84
N ARG A 173 12.38 20.88 -19.71
CA ARG A 173 11.63 20.38 -18.54
C ARG A 173 12.51 19.69 -17.48
N GLY A 174 13.83 19.67 -17.66
CA GLY A 174 14.79 19.05 -16.74
C GLY A 174 14.85 17.53 -16.77
N LEU A 175 14.21 16.89 -17.76
CA LEU A 175 14.11 15.44 -17.91
C LEU A 175 15.05 14.91 -18.99
N THR A 176 15.76 13.82 -18.70
CA THR A 176 16.50 13.06 -19.73
C THR A 176 15.54 12.23 -20.60
N GLU A 177 15.94 11.86 -21.82
CA GLU A 177 15.14 10.97 -22.67
C GLU A 177 14.84 9.63 -21.99
N THR A 178 15.82 9.08 -21.26
CA THR A 178 15.65 7.86 -20.46
C THR A 178 14.61 8.04 -19.36
N GLN A 179 14.58 9.18 -18.66
CA GLN A 179 13.57 9.47 -17.63
C GLN A 179 12.18 9.63 -18.25
N LYS A 180 12.06 10.30 -19.40
CA LYS A 180 10.78 10.41 -20.13
C LYS A 180 10.26 9.03 -20.53
N ALA A 181 11.11 8.20 -21.13
CA ALA A 181 10.77 6.84 -21.55
C ALA A 181 10.42 5.93 -20.36
N LEU A 182 11.16 6.03 -19.25
CA LEU A 182 10.90 5.26 -18.03
C LEU A 182 9.59 5.69 -17.37
N GLY A 183 9.33 6.99 -17.27
CA GLY A 183 8.09 7.53 -16.72
C GLY A 183 6.88 7.14 -17.55
N LEU A 184 6.96 7.26 -18.88
CA LEU A 184 5.91 6.77 -19.77
C LEU A 184 5.75 5.25 -19.68
N GLY A 185 6.85 4.49 -19.57
CA GLY A 185 6.81 3.04 -19.47
C GLY A 185 6.07 2.52 -18.23
N TYR A 186 6.25 3.17 -17.08
CA TYR A 186 5.55 2.78 -15.86
C TYR A 186 4.15 3.41 -15.73
N ALA A 187 3.95 4.66 -16.12
CA ALA A 187 2.70 5.37 -15.88
C ALA A 187 1.62 5.08 -16.93
N MET A 188 2.00 4.82 -18.20
CA MET A 188 1.03 4.67 -19.30
C MET A 188 0.00 3.56 -19.08
N PRO A 189 0.36 2.34 -18.61
CA PRO A 189 -0.62 1.30 -18.35
C PRO A 189 -1.66 1.71 -17.29
N ILE A 190 -1.23 2.46 -16.27
CA ILE A 190 -2.06 2.87 -15.14
C ILE A 190 -3.01 4.00 -15.55
N ILE A 191 -2.50 5.00 -16.27
CA ILE A 191 -3.33 6.08 -16.82
C ILE A 191 -4.36 5.51 -17.79
N ALA A 192 -3.97 4.60 -18.68
CA ALA A 192 -4.89 3.94 -19.60
C ALA A 192 -5.98 3.16 -18.85
N THR A 193 -5.62 2.46 -17.78
CA THR A 193 -6.57 1.72 -16.93
C THR A 193 -7.57 2.65 -16.26
N ALA A 194 -7.10 3.77 -15.69
CA ALA A 194 -7.97 4.74 -15.05
C ALA A 194 -8.93 5.39 -16.06
N VAL A 195 -8.44 5.79 -17.23
CA VAL A 195 -9.28 6.33 -18.31
C VAL A 195 -10.33 5.31 -18.75
N ALA A 196 -9.93 4.04 -18.91
CA ALA A 196 -10.84 2.96 -19.28
C ALA A 196 -11.94 2.76 -18.23
N ILE A 197 -11.57 2.69 -16.95
CA ILE A 197 -12.47 2.56 -15.80
C ILE A 197 -13.47 3.72 -15.75
N ILE A 198 -12.99 4.97 -15.80
CA ILE A 198 -13.85 6.17 -15.76
C ILE A 198 -14.83 6.16 -16.95
N PHE A 199 -14.32 5.90 -18.16
CA PHE A 199 -15.13 5.82 -19.37
C PHE A 199 -16.18 4.72 -19.27
N GLY A 200 -15.80 3.53 -18.80
CA GLY A 200 -16.71 2.40 -18.62
C GLY A 200 -17.84 2.71 -17.62
N LEU A 201 -17.52 3.39 -16.51
CA LEU A 201 -18.54 3.87 -15.58
C LEU A 201 -19.51 4.86 -16.23
N ILE A 202 -18.99 5.85 -16.98
CA ILE A 202 -19.83 6.83 -17.70
C ILE A 202 -20.76 6.11 -18.69
N VAL A 203 -20.26 5.14 -19.45
CA VAL A 203 -21.08 4.36 -20.39
C VAL A 203 -22.16 3.56 -19.64
N TYR A 204 -21.81 2.95 -18.51
CA TYR A 204 -22.79 2.25 -17.67
C TYR A 204 -23.85 3.22 -17.12
N ASP A 205 -23.46 4.44 -16.76
CA ASP A 205 -24.36 5.47 -16.27
C ASP A 205 -25.35 6.01 -17.26
N VAL A 206 -24.88 6.26 -18.48
CA VAL A 206 -25.73 6.79 -19.55
C VAL A 206 -26.68 5.70 -20.05
N THR A 207 -26.20 4.46 -20.15
CA THR A 207 -27.00 3.40 -20.75
C THR A 207 -27.94 2.73 -19.74
N LYS A 208 -27.57 2.65 -18.45
CA LYS A 208 -28.29 1.89 -17.41
C LYS A 208 -28.63 0.44 -17.83
N THR A 209 -27.91 -0.12 -18.81
CA THR A 209 -28.21 -1.43 -19.41
C THR A 209 -27.53 -2.57 -18.66
N THR A 210 -28.08 -3.77 -18.80
CA THR A 210 -27.49 -5.04 -18.33
C THR A 210 -26.23 -5.46 -19.12
N LEU A 211 -25.74 -4.64 -20.07
CA LEU A 211 -24.55 -4.90 -20.89
C LEU A 211 -23.22 -4.71 -20.12
N GLN A 212 -23.21 -4.91 -18.80
CA GLN A 212 -22.04 -4.78 -17.93
C GLN A 212 -20.84 -5.56 -18.46
N VAL A 213 -21.05 -6.77 -19.00
CA VAL A 213 -19.98 -7.60 -19.57
C VAL A 213 -19.31 -6.93 -20.78
N TRP A 214 -20.07 -6.25 -21.64
CA TRP A 214 -19.51 -5.55 -22.81
C TRP A 214 -18.74 -4.28 -22.43
N VAL A 215 -19.19 -3.58 -21.37
CA VAL A 215 -18.42 -2.47 -20.78
C VAL A 215 -17.05 -2.98 -20.32
N TRP A 216 -17.00 -4.15 -19.66
CA TRP A 216 -15.74 -4.79 -19.29
C TRP A 216 -14.87 -5.15 -20.49
N VAL A 217 -15.43 -5.71 -21.56
CA VAL A 217 -14.66 -6.01 -22.78
C VAL A 217 -14.00 -4.76 -23.33
N LEU A 218 -14.73 -3.64 -23.42
CA LEU A 218 -14.19 -2.37 -23.90
C LEU A 218 -13.07 -1.84 -23.00
N ILE A 219 -13.24 -1.93 -21.68
CA ILE A 219 -12.20 -1.56 -20.71
C ILE A 219 -10.92 -2.37 -20.95
N GLN A 220 -11.04 -3.69 -21.11
CA GLN A 220 -9.89 -4.56 -21.29
C GLN A 220 -9.12 -4.25 -22.58
N VAL A 221 -9.82 -3.86 -23.66
CA VAL A 221 -9.17 -3.42 -24.91
C VAL A 221 -8.31 -2.18 -24.67
N ILE A 222 -8.82 -1.18 -23.95
CA ILE A 222 -8.07 0.06 -23.64
C ILE A 222 -6.87 -0.26 -22.73
N VAL A 223 -7.08 -1.08 -21.69
CA VAL A 223 -6.02 -1.49 -20.75
C VAL A 223 -4.90 -2.22 -21.50
N VAL A 224 -5.23 -3.20 -22.34
CA VAL A 224 -4.25 -3.95 -23.14
C VAL A 224 -3.48 -3.00 -24.07
N GLY A 225 -4.15 -2.04 -24.71
CA GLY A 225 -3.50 -1.01 -25.51
C GLY A 225 -2.48 -0.18 -24.70
N GLY A 226 -2.86 0.24 -23.48
CA GLY A 226 -1.98 0.95 -22.55
C GLY A 226 -0.77 0.12 -22.11
N VAL A 227 -0.96 -1.16 -21.80
CA VAL A 227 0.12 -2.09 -21.45
C VAL A 227 1.09 -2.27 -22.61
N ILE A 228 0.59 -2.44 -23.83
CA ILE A 228 1.45 -2.57 -25.03
C ILE A 228 2.27 -1.30 -25.26
N GLN A 229 1.69 -0.11 -25.10
CA GLN A 229 2.45 1.13 -25.23
C GLN A 229 3.47 1.30 -24.09
N GLY A 230 3.09 1.04 -22.84
CA GLY A 230 4.00 1.10 -21.69
C GLY A 230 5.19 0.15 -21.83
N THR A 231 4.96 -1.09 -22.28
CA THR A 231 6.04 -2.07 -22.52
C THR A 231 7.00 -1.62 -23.62
N ARG A 232 6.50 -0.99 -24.69
CA ARG A 232 7.36 -0.38 -25.74
C ARG A 232 8.22 0.76 -25.20
N PHE A 233 7.67 1.65 -24.37
CA PHE A 233 8.45 2.73 -23.74
C PHE A 233 9.48 2.19 -22.74
N ALA A 234 9.12 1.18 -21.94
CA ALA A 234 10.03 0.51 -21.02
C ALA A 234 11.17 -0.22 -21.75
N ALA A 235 10.91 -0.79 -22.93
CA ALA A 235 11.93 -1.40 -23.77
C ALA A 235 12.95 -0.38 -24.27
N LYS A 236 12.49 0.80 -24.72
CA LYS A 236 13.38 1.92 -25.13
C LYS A 236 14.29 2.38 -23.98
N ALA A 237 13.77 2.43 -22.75
CA ALA A 237 14.55 2.84 -21.58
C ALA A 237 15.67 1.85 -21.19
N LYS A 238 15.60 0.58 -21.63
CA LYS A 238 16.58 -0.47 -21.27
C LYS A 238 17.74 -0.63 -22.25
N GLN A 239 17.65 -0.07 -23.46
CA GLN A 239 18.62 -0.31 -24.54
C GLN A 239 20.03 0.23 -24.25
N GLY A 240 20.25 0.98 -23.16
CA GLY A 240 21.56 1.55 -22.79
C GLY A 240 22.26 0.96 -21.56
N VAL A 241 21.71 -0.05 -20.87
CA VAL A 241 22.28 -0.52 -19.58
C VAL A 241 22.69 -2.00 -19.64
N VAL A 242 23.95 -2.26 -19.98
CA VAL A 242 24.57 -3.59 -19.81
C VAL A 242 24.96 -3.74 -18.34
N ARG A 243 24.23 -4.57 -17.60
CA ARG A 243 24.59 -4.88 -16.20
C ARG A 243 25.46 -6.14 -16.17
N PRO A 244 26.65 -6.11 -15.55
CA PRO A 244 27.45 -7.31 -15.39
C PRO A 244 26.70 -8.35 -14.54
N SER A 245 26.85 -9.63 -14.89
CA SER A 245 26.22 -10.75 -14.20
C SER A 245 26.72 -10.82 -12.76
N ARG A 246 25.83 -10.66 -11.78
CA ARG A 246 26.19 -10.76 -10.36
C ARG A 246 26.37 -12.23 -9.98
N GLU A 247 27.55 -12.59 -9.51
CA GLU A 247 27.83 -13.94 -9.00
C GLU A 247 26.89 -14.29 -7.84
N ARG A 248 26.27 -15.47 -7.92
CA ARG A 248 25.47 -16.04 -6.82
C ARG A 248 26.42 -16.61 -5.78
N ARG A 249 26.66 -15.88 -4.70
CA ARG A 249 27.24 -16.47 -3.48
C ARG A 249 26.22 -17.42 -2.84
N VAL A 250 26.36 -18.70 -3.18
CA VAL A 250 25.72 -19.83 -2.51
C VAL A 250 26.71 -20.34 -1.45
N LEU A 251 26.22 -20.93 -0.36
CA LEU A 251 26.97 -21.67 0.67
C LEU A 251 27.58 -20.87 1.83
N ALA A 252 26.73 -20.31 2.70
CA ALA A 252 26.96 -20.29 4.17
C ALA A 252 25.65 -19.99 4.96
N ALA A 253 24.47 -20.29 4.40
CA ALA A 253 23.22 -19.59 4.73
C ALA A 253 22.01 -20.48 5.07
N GLY A 254 22.21 -21.71 5.53
CA GLY A 254 21.09 -22.64 5.82
C GLY A 254 20.20 -22.18 6.99
N ALA A 255 20.76 -22.10 8.19
CA ALA A 255 20.00 -21.72 9.39
C ALA A 255 19.65 -20.22 9.44
N ALA A 256 20.58 -19.34 9.05
CA ALA A 256 20.34 -17.90 8.96
C ALA A 256 19.34 -17.52 7.85
N GLY A 257 19.26 -18.32 6.77
CA GLY A 257 18.26 -18.17 5.72
C GLY A 257 16.86 -18.59 6.18
N LEU A 258 16.76 -19.70 6.92
CA LEU A 258 15.48 -20.19 7.45
C LEU A 258 14.85 -19.21 8.44
N ASN A 259 15.60 -18.74 9.44
CA ASN A 259 15.10 -17.76 10.42
C ASN A 259 14.72 -16.43 9.75
N PHE A 260 15.36 -16.09 8.62
CA PHE A 260 14.99 -14.92 7.83
C PHE A 260 13.67 -15.07 7.09
N VAL A 261 13.45 -16.22 6.44
CA VAL A 261 12.17 -16.50 5.78
C VAL A 261 11.06 -16.52 6.83
N LEU A 262 11.30 -17.17 7.97
CA LEU A 262 10.32 -17.25 9.06
C LEU A 262 9.95 -15.88 9.62
N SER A 263 10.93 -14.98 9.83
CA SER A 263 10.66 -13.62 10.33
C SER A 263 9.94 -12.74 9.31
N ILE A 264 10.20 -12.90 8.01
CA ILE A 264 9.40 -12.23 6.96
C ILE A 264 7.96 -12.74 6.99
N VAL A 265 7.77 -14.06 6.99
CA VAL A 265 6.45 -14.69 6.99
C VAL A 265 5.68 -14.29 8.25
N PHE A 266 6.33 -14.36 9.42
CA PHE A 266 5.77 -13.89 10.69
C PHE A 266 5.34 -12.43 10.61
N GLY A 267 6.24 -11.52 10.18
CA GLY A 267 5.92 -10.11 10.06
C GLY A 267 4.72 -9.87 9.16
N ALA A 268 4.70 -10.46 7.96
CA ALA A 268 3.62 -10.31 7.00
C ALA A 268 2.28 -10.87 7.53
N VAL A 269 2.28 -12.09 8.08
CA VAL A 269 1.07 -12.74 8.60
C VAL A 269 0.51 -11.98 9.79
N VAL A 270 1.36 -11.59 10.75
CA VAL A 270 0.92 -10.85 11.94
C VAL A 270 0.40 -9.46 11.57
N SER A 271 1.01 -8.79 10.58
CA SER A 271 0.48 -7.53 10.05
C SER A 271 -0.92 -7.72 9.48
N ILE A 272 -1.12 -8.74 8.62
CA ILE A 272 -2.45 -9.05 8.06
C ILE A 272 -3.46 -9.34 9.18
N MET A 273 -3.09 -10.16 10.17
CA MET A 273 -3.95 -10.45 11.31
C MET A 273 -4.34 -9.19 12.10
N ALA A 274 -3.40 -8.26 12.29
CA ALA A 274 -3.69 -7.00 12.97
C ALA A 274 -4.75 -6.17 12.22
N PHE A 275 -4.68 -6.09 10.89
CA PHE A 275 -5.71 -5.42 10.08
C PHE A 275 -7.04 -6.16 10.15
N THR A 276 -7.04 -7.48 9.96
CA THR A 276 -8.25 -8.31 9.99
C THR A 276 -8.96 -8.21 11.34
N PHE A 277 -8.23 -8.32 12.46
CA PHE A 277 -8.82 -8.20 13.79
C PHE A 277 -9.23 -6.77 14.13
N GLY A 278 -8.51 -5.76 13.63
CA GLY A 278 -8.94 -4.37 13.75
C GLY A 278 -10.30 -4.13 13.08
N GLY A 279 -10.50 -4.68 11.88
CA GLY A 279 -11.79 -4.64 11.18
C GLY A 279 -12.88 -5.42 11.92
N ALA A 280 -12.58 -6.66 12.31
CA ALA A 280 -13.53 -7.51 13.04
C ALA A 280 -13.96 -6.91 14.39
N ALA A 281 -13.06 -6.21 15.08
CA ALA A 281 -13.39 -5.50 16.31
C ALA A 281 -14.46 -4.43 16.06
N VAL A 282 -14.35 -3.66 14.97
CA VAL A 282 -15.36 -2.67 14.59
C VAL A 282 -16.66 -3.33 14.15
N ASP A 283 -16.59 -4.43 13.39
CA ASP A 283 -17.79 -5.15 12.96
C ASP A 283 -18.61 -5.69 14.14
N LYS A 284 -17.96 -6.08 15.24
CA LYS A 284 -18.62 -6.49 16.49
C LYS A 284 -19.40 -5.37 17.19
N LEU A 285 -19.22 -4.10 16.79
CA LEU A 285 -20.08 -3.01 17.27
C LEU A 285 -21.46 -3.06 16.61
N MET A 286 -21.61 -3.67 15.44
CA MET A 286 -22.92 -3.86 14.83
C MET A 286 -23.68 -5.03 15.47
N ARG A 287 -24.93 -4.77 15.85
CA ARG A 287 -25.88 -5.77 16.33
C ARG A 287 -26.96 -5.95 15.30
N TYR A 288 -27.05 -7.16 14.76
CA TYR A 288 -28.10 -7.55 13.84
C TYR A 288 -29.30 -8.12 14.61
N PRO A 289 -30.52 -8.04 14.05
CA PRO A 289 -31.70 -8.65 14.67
C PRO A 289 -31.49 -10.15 14.89
N GLU A 290 -31.70 -10.60 16.13
CA GLU A 290 -31.63 -12.02 16.49
C GLU A 290 -33.06 -12.58 16.56
N TYR A 291 -33.22 -13.84 16.17
CA TYR A 291 -34.51 -14.55 16.21
C TYR A 291 -34.32 -15.83 17.02
N ASP A 292 -35.29 -16.16 17.88
CA ASP A 292 -35.29 -17.42 18.61
C ASP A 292 -35.61 -18.60 17.69
N SER A 293 -35.55 -19.82 18.24
CA SER A 293 -35.87 -21.06 17.53
C SER A 293 -37.32 -21.15 17.05
N GLU A 294 -38.20 -20.27 17.54
CA GLU A 294 -39.60 -20.16 17.15
C GLU A 294 -39.82 -19.03 16.12
N GLY A 295 -38.75 -18.36 15.68
CA GLY A 295 -38.78 -17.27 14.71
C GLY A 295 -39.26 -15.94 15.30
N LYS A 296 -39.35 -15.82 16.62
CA LYS A 296 -39.71 -14.58 17.30
C LYS A 296 -38.46 -13.75 17.57
N LEU A 297 -38.62 -12.45 17.38
CA LEU A 297 -37.53 -11.49 17.44
C LEU A 297 -37.02 -11.31 18.88
N ILE A 298 -35.72 -11.51 19.09
CA ILE A 298 -35.01 -11.29 20.35
C ILE A 298 -34.31 -9.93 20.25
N GLY A 299 -34.73 -8.98 21.10
CA GLY A 299 -34.12 -7.64 21.14
C GLY A 299 -34.73 -6.69 20.11
N SER A 300 -33.88 -6.04 19.30
CA SER A 300 -34.31 -5.02 18.33
C SER A 300 -34.44 -5.61 16.93
N ASP A 301 -35.50 -5.20 16.23
CA ASP A 301 -35.77 -5.52 14.82
C ASP A 301 -34.88 -4.75 13.84
N GLN A 302 -34.01 -3.86 14.36
CA GLN A 302 -33.14 -2.99 13.59
C GLN A 302 -31.67 -3.28 13.86
N VAL A 303 -30.83 -2.98 12.86
CA VAL A 303 -29.39 -3.00 13.05
C VAL A 303 -29.00 -1.83 13.94
N THR A 304 -28.46 -2.12 15.12
CA THR A 304 -28.03 -1.11 16.09
C THR A 304 -26.52 -1.09 16.25
N LEU A 305 -25.97 0.07 16.60
CA LEU A 305 -24.54 0.24 16.87
C LEU A 305 -24.32 0.28 18.39
N ALA A 306 -23.57 -0.68 18.91
CA ALA A 306 -23.20 -0.72 20.31
C ALA A 306 -22.26 0.45 20.67
N PRO A 307 -22.37 1.00 21.90
CA PRO A 307 -21.50 2.08 22.33
C PRO A 307 -20.05 1.60 22.45
N ILE A 308 -19.12 2.44 21.98
CA ILE A 308 -17.68 2.24 22.21
C ILE A 308 -17.42 2.37 23.71
N ASN A 309 -17.00 1.29 24.35
CA ASN A 309 -16.67 1.26 25.77
C ASN A 309 -15.29 0.62 26.01
N ILE A 310 -14.80 0.74 27.24
CA ILE A 310 -13.47 0.24 27.62
C ILE A 310 -13.39 -1.29 27.45
N THR A 311 -14.46 -2.02 27.76
CA THR A 311 -14.52 -3.48 27.63
C THR A 311 -14.31 -3.92 26.18
N TRP A 312 -14.99 -3.28 25.23
CA TRP A 312 -14.78 -3.52 23.80
C TRP A 312 -13.35 -3.14 23.38
N ALA A 313 -12.87 -1.97 23.80
CA ALA A 313 -11.53 -1.52 23.42
C ALA A 313 -10.43 -2.49 23.89
N VAL A 314 -10.56 -3.04 25.11
CA VAL A 314 -9.60 -3.98 25.68
C VAL A 314 -9.74 -5.39 25.10
N ASN A 315 -10.97 -5.88 24.93
CA ASN A 315 -11.18 -7.27 24.52
C ASN A 315 -11.11 -7.48 23.01
N GLU A 316 -11.47 -6.47 22.23
CA GLU A 316 -11.64 -6.58 20.78
C GLU A 316 -10.58 -5.80 20.00
N LEU A 317 -10.34 -4.53 20.36
CA LEU A 317 -9.43 -3.66 19.61
C LEU A 317 -7.95 -3.80 20.03
N LEU A 318 -7.69 -3.89 21.33
CA LEU A 318 -6.32 -3.94 21.87
C LEU A 318 -5.51 -5.14 21.37
N PRO A 319 -6.06 -6.37 21.20
CA PRO A 319 -5.31 -7.48 20.63
C PRO A 319 -4.76 -7.16 19.23
N ALA A 320 -5.54 -6.49 18.38
CA ALA A 320 -5.10 -6.07 17.06
C ALA A 320 -3.95 -5.05 17.13
N LEU A 321 -4.01 -4.09 18.06
CA LEU A 321 -2.92 -3.14 18.32
C LEU A 321 -1.65 -3.81 18.83
N VAL A 322 -1.78 -4.80 19.71
CA VAL A 322 -0.63 -5.57 20.21
C VAL A 322 0.03 -6.35 19.07
N LEU A 323 -0.75 -7.01 18.21
CA LEU A 323 -0.21 -7.70 17.02
C LEU A 323 0.51 -6.73 16.08
N LEU A 324 -0.08 -5.56 15.81
CA LEU A 324 0.56 -4.51 15.02
C LEU A 324 1.91 -4.08 15.63
N GLY A 325 1.94 -3.84 16.94
CA GLY A 325 3.17 -3.49 17.65
C GLY A 325 4.23 -4.60 17.56
N LEU A 326 3.82 -5.87 17.71
CA LEU A 326 4.72 -7.02 17.57
C LEU A 326 5.26 -7.16 16.15
N ALA A 327 4.44 -6.95 15.12
CA ALA A 327 4.89 -6.95 13.73
C ALA A 327 5.92 -5.85 13.47
N VAL A 328 5.62 -4.61 13.89
CA VAL A 328 6.51 -3.45 13.73
C VAL A 328 7.85 -3.69 14.43
N VAL A 329 7.82 -4.07 15.71
CA VAL A 329 9.04 -4.33 16.50
C VAL A 329 9.80 -5.52 15.93
N GLY A 330 9.11 -6.60 15.60
CA GLY A 330 9.71 -7.82 15.05
C GLY A 330 10.41 -7.58 13.72
N ILE A 331 9.76 -6.90 12.77
CA ILE A 331 10.34 -6.58 11.46
C ILE A 331 11.55 -5.66 11.63
N TYR A 332 11.42 -4.59 12.42
CA TYR A 332 12.50 -3.64 12.66
C TYR A 332 13.75 -4.32 13.23
N TRP A 333 13.58 -5.07 14.33
CA TRP A 333 14.71 -5.74 14.99
C TRP A 333 15.31 -6.84 14.14
N THR A 334 14.51 -7.58 13.38
CA THR A 334 15.02 -8.60 12.46
C THR A 334 15.92 -7.96 11.40
N ILE A 335 15.51 -6.85 10.80
CA ILE A 335 16.31 -6.17 9.77
C ILE A 335 17.59 -5.59 10.38
N VAL A 336 17.48 -4.93 11.54
CA VAL A 336 18.64 -4.28 12.18
C VAL A 336 19.65 -5.29 12.71
N SER A 337 19.21 -6.26 13.52
CA SER A 337 20.10 -7.23 14.17
C SER A 337 20.88 -8.07 13.16
N ARG A 338 20.22 -8.50 12.07
CA ARG A 338 20.83 -9.36 11.05
C ARG A 338 21.90 -8.64 10.23
N ASN A 339 21.71 -7.36 9.96
CA ASN A 339 22.55 -6.62 9.02
C ASN A 339 23.49 -5.64 9.73
N THR A 340 23.52 -5.64 11.06
CA THR A 340 24.59 -4.98 11.81
C THR A 340 25.77 -5.94 11.87
N GLU A 341 26.92 -5.52 11.38
CA GLU A 341 28.15 -6.33 11.48
C GLU A 341 28.50 -6.54 12.95
N ALA A 342 28.76 -7.79 13.34
CA ALA A 342 29.26 -8.08 14.66
C ALA A 342 30.61 -7.37 14.82
N MET A 343 30.73 -6.51 15.83
CA MET A 343 32.02 -5.97 16.29
C MET A 343 32.86 -7.11 16.86
N HIS A 344 33.34 -8.03 16.03
CA HIS A 344 34.30 -9.03 16.43
C HIS A 344 35.71 -8.57 16.06
N GLY A 345 36.37 -8.04 17.09
CA GLY A 345 37.82 -8.15 17.28
C GLY A 345 38.68 -7.47 16.23
N ALA A 346 39.09 -6.23 16.52
CA ALA A 346 40.38 -5.76 16.06
C ALA A 346 41.44 -6.83 16.44
N LYS A 347 41.95 -7.56 15.46
CA LYS A 347 43.18 -8.32 15.66
C LYS A 347 44.29 -7.30 15.89
N PRO A 348 45.04 -7.35 17.02
CA PRO A 348 46.23 -6.52 17.15
C PRO A 348 47.19 -6.90 16.02
N GLY A 349 47.66 -5.88 15.30
CA GLY A 349 48.60 -6.04 14.22
C GLY A 349 49.83 -6.81 14.69
N HIS A 350 50.16 -7.88 13.98
CA HIS A 350 51.45 -8.52 14.11
C HIS A 350 52.46 -7.58 13.44
N ASN A 351 53.13 -6.73 14.23
CA ASN A 351 54.30 -6.01 13.77
C ASN A 351 55.37 -7.06 13.43
N THR A 352 55.61 -7.28 12.15
CA THR A 352 56.82 -7.94 11.66
C THR A 352 57.84 -6.85 11.47
N GLU A 353 58.62 -6.58 12.52
CA GLU A 353 59.89 -5.88 12.38
C GLU A 353 60.86 -6.81 11.65
N THR A 354 61.08 -6.53 10.37
CA THR A 354 62.27 -6.97 9.65
C THR A 354 63.46 -6.22 10.22
N SER A 355 64.14 -6.82 11.20
CA SER A 355 65.51 -6.42 11.57
C SER A 355 66.47 -7.11 10.61
N ASN A 356 66.97 -6.38 9.63
CA ASN A 356 68.20 -6.71 8.93
C ASN A 356 69.37 -6.31 9.83
N ALA A 357 70.16 -7.29 10.26
CA ALA A 357 71.56 -7.14 10.67
C ALA A 357 72.31 -8.40 10.24
#